data_AF-A0A7R6SSE5-F1
#
_entry.id   AF-A0A7R6SSE5-F1
#
_cell.length_a   1.000
_cell.length_b   1.000
_cell.length_c   1.000
_cell.angle_alpha   90.00
_cell.angle_beta   90.00
_cell.angle_gamma   90.00
#
_symmetry.space_group_name_H-M   'P 1'
#
loop_
_entity.id
_entity.type
_entity.pdbx_description
1 polymer ?
#
loop_
_entity_poly.entity_id
_entity_poly.type
_entity_poly.pdbx_seq_one_letter_code
_entity_poly.pdbx_strand_id
1 'polypeptide(L)'
;MKLNVPLPGWLKAEEEPPVGKLIKPVELVGPGLALMSAIVFVVLSALMVIWSAHQYRLLFNQQQELVQQWDELQVEWGQLLLEQGALAANNRVESVAIKRLGMRIPEQVEVIRDER
;
A
#
# COMPACT_ATOMS: atom_id res chain seq x y z
N MET A 1 44.55 60.21 -53.38
CA MET A 1 45.33 60.25 -52.12
C MET A 1 44.83 59.09 -51.25
N LYS A 2 45.50 57.92 -51.28
CA LYS A 2 45.09 56.73 -50.51
C LYS A 2 45.64 56.87 -49.09
N LEU A 3 44.75 57.06 -48.11
CA LEU A 3 45.13 57.21 -46.72
C LEU A 3 45.53 55.82 -46.18
N ASN A 4 46.83 55.54 -46.17
CA ASN A 4 47.41 54.30 -45.64
C ASN A 4 47.50 54.41 -44.10
N VAL A 5 46.37 54.22 -43.43
CA VAL A 5 46.29 54.24 -41.97
C VAL A 5 46.17 52.79 -41.49
N PRO A 6 47.04 52.31 -40.58
CA PRO A 6 46.92 50.98 -40.02
C PRO A 6 45.66 50.93 -39.13
N LEU A 7 44.63 50.22 -39.57
CA LEU A 7 43.42 50.03 -38.79
C LEU A 7 43.71 49.07 -37.62
N PRO A 8 43.27 49.40 -36.40
CA PRO A 8 43.50 48.57 -35.21
C PRO A 8 42.70 47.26 -35.30
N GLY A 9 43.25 46.18 -34.74
CA GLY A 9 42.80 44.79 -34.96
C GLY A 9 41.35 44.48 -34.60
N TRP A 10 40.68 45.32 -33.80
CA TRP A 10 39.28 45.17 -33.41
C TRP A 10 38.27 45.65 -34.46
N LEU A 11 38.72 46.33 -35.53
CA LEU A 11 37.86 46.75 -36.65
C LEU A 11 37.95 45.81 -37.86
N LYS A 12 38.70 44.71 -37.72
CA LYS A 12 38.72 43.63 -38.69
C LYS A 12 37.42 42.87 -38.47
N ALA A 13 36.48 43.01 -39.40
CA ALA A 13 35.24 42.23 -39.38
C ALA A 13 35.64 40.76 -39.14
N GLU A 14 35.30 40.23 -37.97
CA GLU A 14 35.41 38.80 -37.69
C GLU A 14 34.70 38.11 -38.84
N GLU A 15 35.47 37.32 -39.60
CA GLU A 15 34.98 36.61 -40.78
C GLU A 15 33.67 35.93 -40.40
N GLU A 16 32.61 36.22 -41.16
CA GLU A 16 31.26 35.76 -40.84
C GLU A 16 31.27 34.28 -40.48
N PRO A 17 30.53 33.86 -39.42
CA PRO A 17 30.56 32.47 -38.98
C PRO A 17 30.28 31.58 -40.18
N PRO A 18 31.06 30.52 -40.42
CA PRO A 18 30.90 29.69 -41.60
C PRO A 18 29.52 29.03 -41.58
N VAL A 19 28.55 29.61 -42.30
CA VAL A 19 27.17 29.11 -42.45
C VAL A 19 27.14 27.79 -43.26
N GLY A 20 28.30 27.29 -43.68
CA GLY A 20 28.45 26.11 -44.54
C GLY A 20 28.66 24.78 -43.83
N LYS A 21 28.60 24.67 -42.49
CA LYS A 21 28.52 23.34 -41.85
C LYS A 21 27.08 22.86 -41.82
N LEU A 22 26.60 22.49 -43.01
CA LEU A 22 25.44 21.62 -43.15
C LEU A 22 25.75 20.33 -42.40
N ILE A 23 25.12 20.14 -41.24
CA ILE A 23 25.18 18.90 -40.48
C ILE A 23 24.80 17.78 -41.46
N LYS A 24 25.74 16.86 -41.72
CA LYS A 24 25.46 15.74 -42.62
C LYS A 24 24.36 14.91 -41.96
N PRO A 25 23.33 14.46 -42.70
CA PRO A 25 22.21 13.72 -42.12
C PRO A 25 22.64 12.47 -41.34
N VAL A 26 23.83 11.93 -41.64
CA VAL A 26 24.42 10.77 -40.96
C VAL A 26 24.85 11.04 -39.50
N GLU A 27 25.19 12.28 -39.14
CA GLU A 27 25.62 12.65 -37.77
C GLU A 27 24.43 12.73 -36.80
N LEU A 28 23.20 12.83 -37.32
CA LEU A 28 21.97 12.89 -36.53
C LEU A 28 21.40 11.50 -36.18
N VAL A 29 21.88 10.44 -36.83
CA VAL A 29 21.35 9.08 -36.67
C VAL A 29 21.63 8.53 -35.27
N GLY A 30 22.84 8.76 -34.74
CA GLY A 30 23.22 8.35 -33.38
C GLY A 30 22.33 8.95 -32.28
N PRO A 31 22.22 10.28 -32.18
CA PRO A 31 21.33 10.90 -31.19
C PRO A 31 19.85 10.61 -31.46
N GLY A 32 19.44 10.46 -32.72
CA GLY A 32 18.07 10.06 -33.07
C GLY A 32 17.70 8.68 -32.53
N LEU A 33 18.57 7.69 -32.70
CA LEU A 33 18.37 6.34 -32.14
C LEU A 33 18.37 6.34 -30.60
N ALA A 34 19.22 7.16 -29.98
CA ALA A 34 19.24 7.30 -28.52
C ALA A 34 17.94 7.91 -27.98
N LEU A 35 17.37 8.91 -28.66
CA LEU A 35 16.07 9.48 -28.29
C LEU A 35 14.94 8.47 -28.50
N MET A 36 14.94 7.76 -29.62
CA MET A 36 13.93 6.73 -29.89
C MET A 36 13.98 5.60 -28.86
N SER A 37 15.18 5.14 -28.48
CA SER A 37 15.30 4.11 -27.44
C SER A 37 14.83 4.63 -26.07
N ALA A 38 15.17 5.86 -25.71
CA ALA A 38 14.69 6.48 -24.47
C ALA A 38 13.17 6.57 -24.42
N ILE A 39 12.51 6.96 -25.52
CA ILE A 39 11.04 6.98 -25.63
C ILE A 39 10.48 5.57 -25.41
N VAL A 40 11.05 4.56 -26.05
CA VAL A 40 10.62 3.16 -25.88
C VAL A 40 10.76 2.73 -24.42
N PHE A 41 11.88 3.04 -23.76
CA PHE A 41 12.08 2.72 -22.34
C PHE A 41 11.07 3.42 -21.43
N VAL A 42 10.74 4.69 -21.69
CA VAL A 42 9.74 5.43 -20.92
C VAL A 42 8.35 4.81 -21.09
N VAL A 43 7.96 4.45 -22.33
CA VAL A 43 6.67 3.80 -22.59
C VAL A 43 6.61 2.43 -21.92
N LEU A 44 7.67 1.63 -22.02
CA LEU A 44 7.75 0.33 -21.34
C LEU A 44 7.65 0.49 -19.82
N SER A 45 8.33 1.48 -19.24
CA SER A 45 8.25 1.79 -17.82
C SER A 45 6.82 2.16 -17.41
N ALA A 46 6.16 3.03 -18.17
CA ALA A 46 4.77 3.42 -17.90
C ALA A 46 3.82 2.21 -17.91
N LEU A 47 3.94 1.34 -18.92
CA LEU A 47 3.16 0.10 -19.00
C LEU A 47 3.45 -0.85 -17.82
N MET A 48 4.71 -0.99 -17.44
CA MET A 48 5.13 -1.83 -16.31
C MET A 48 4.52 -1.34 -14.99
N VAL A 49 4.51 -0.02 -14.76
CA VAL A 49 3.90 0.60 -13.59
C VAL A 49 2.39 0.35 -13.56
N ILE A 50 1.69 0.54 -14.68
CA ILE A 50 0.25 0.27 -14.79
C ILE A 50 -0.04 -1.21 -14.51
N TRP A 51 0.75 -2.11 -15.08
CA TRP A 51 0.62 -3.55 -14.86
C TRP A 51 0.82 -3.91 -13.39
N SER A 52 1.86 -3.38 -12.75
CA SER A 52 2.11 -3.59 -11.33
C SER A 52 0.95 -3.09 -10.46
N ALA A 53 0.41 -1.91 -10.75
CA ALA A 53 -0.75 -1.38 -10.03
C ALA A 53 -2.01 -2.25 -10.23
N HIS A 54 -2.21 -2.80 -11.43
CA HIS A 54 -3.32 -3.72 -11.69
C HIS A 54 -3.18 -5.02 -10.90
N GLN A 55 -2.00 -5.64 -10.94
CA GLN A 55 -1.72 -6.86 -10.16
C GLN A 55 -1.86 -6.62 -8.66
N TYR A 56 -1.36 -5.49 -8.16
CA TYR A 56 -1.54 -5.11 -6.76
C TYR A 56 -3.01 -5.05 -6.37
N ARG A 57 -3.87 -4.43 -7.19
CA ARG A 57 -5.31 -4.38 -6.93
C ARG A 57 -5.96 -5.77 -6.89
N LEU A 58 -5.56 -6.69 -7.77
CA LEU A 58 -6.07 -8.06 -7.75
C LEU A 58 -5.69 -8.79 -6.46
N LEU A 59 -4.40 -8.78 -6.11
CA LEU A 59 -3.91 -9.46 -4.91
C LEU A 59 -4.49 -8.84 -3.64
N PHE A 60 -4.63 -7.51 -3.61
CA PHE A 60 -5.24 -6.80 -2.50
C PHE A 60 -6.71 -7.20 -2.31
N ASN A 61 -7.48 -7.33 -3.40
CA ASN A 61 -8.86 -7.77 -3.32
C ASN A 61 -8.97 -9.20 -2.74
N GLN A 62 -8.11 -10.11 -3.17
CA GLN A 62 -8.07 -11.48 -2.62
C GLN A 62 -7.72 -11.47 -1.12
N GLN A 63 -6.73 -10.68 -0.72
CA GLN A 63 -6.39 -10.51 0.69
C GLN A 63 -7.58 -9.97 1.48
N GLN A 64 -8.28 -8.97 0.94
CA GLN A 64 -9.43 -8.36 1.61
C GLN A 64 -10.58 -9.35 1.78
N GLU A 65 -10.82 -10.23 0.81
CA GLU A 65 -11.82 -11.30 0.91
C GLU A 65 -11.48 -12.28 2.05
N LEU A 66 -10.22 -12.72 2.15
CA LEU A 66 -9.78 -13.59 3.24
C LEU A 66 -9.90 -12.92 4.61
N VAL A 67 -9.56 -11.63 4.70
CA VAL A 67 -9.72 -10.85 5.93
C VAL A 67 -11.19 -10.77 6.33
N GLN A 68 -12.09 -10.52 5.38
CA GLN A 68 -13.54 -10.47 5.65
C GLN A 68 -14.06 -11.81 6.19
N GLN A 69 -13.64 -12.93 5.59
CA GLN A 69 -14.00 -14.27 6.07
C GLN A 69 -13.49 -14.52 7.49
N TRP A 70 -12.26 -14.08 7.78
CA TRP A 70 -11.69 -14.21 9.11
C TRP A 70 -12.44 -13.37 10.15
N ASP A 71 -12.80 -12.13 9.81
CA ASP A 71 -13.58 -11.26 10.68
C ASP A 71 -14.96 -11.86 10.99
N GLU A 72 -15.64 -12.43 10.00
CA GLU A 72 -16.91 -13.13 10.18
C GLU A 72 -16.78 -14.31 11.15
N LEU A 73 -15.76 -15.16 10.95
CA LEU A 73 -15.50 -16.29 11.84
C LEU A 73 -15.16 -15.84 13.27
N GLN A 74 -14.46 -14.72 13.42
CA GLN A 74 -14.13 -14.17 14.75
C GLN A 74 -15.40 -13.70 15.48
N VAL A 75 -16.36 -13.13 14.76
CA VAL A 75 -17.67 -12.75 15.33
C VAL A 75 -18.41 -14.00 15.81
N GLU A 76 -18.52 -15.03 14.97
CA GLU A 76 -19.17 -16.30 15.36
C GLU A 76 -18.49 -16.93 16.56
N TRP A 77 -17.15 -16.97 16.57
CA TRP A 77 -16.40 -17.51 17.70
C TRP A 77 -16.65 -16.74 18.99
N GLY A 78 -16.73 -15.40 18.91
CA GLY A 78 -17.09 -14.56 20.04
C GLY A 78 -18.50 -14.86 20.58
N GLN A 79 -19.47 -15.06 19.69
CA GLN A 79 -20.83 -15.46 20.08
C GLN A 79 -20.83 -16.81 20.79
N LEU A 80 -20.16 -17.82 20.22
CA LEU A 80 -20.04 -19.16 20.82
C LEU A 80 -19.33 -19.11 22.18
N LEU A 81 -18.35 -18.24 22.36
CA LEU A 81 -17.64 -18.08 23.63
C LEU A 81 -18.57 -17.49 24.71
N LEU A 82 -19.40 -16.53 24.34
CA LEU A 82 -20.41 -15.95 25.25
C LEU A 82 -21.47 -16.98 25.64
N GLU A 83 -21.95 -17.78 24.68
CA GLU A 83 -22.89 -18.88 24.94
C GLU A 83 -22.29 -19.91 25.91
N GLN A 84 -21.05 -20.33 25.68
CA GLN A 84 -20.34 -21.26 26.57
C GLN A 84 -20.10 -20.67 27.96
N GLY A 85 -19.72 -19.39 28.05
CA GLY A 85 -19.53 -18.69 29.32
C GLY A 85 -20.81 -18.65 30.16
N ALA A 86 -21.94 -18.33 29.53
CA ALA A 86 -23.25 -18.31 30.19
C ALA A 86 -23.67 -19.70 30.71
N LEU A 87 -23.47 -20.75 29.92
CA LEU A 87 -23.80 -22.13 30.30
C LEU A 87 -22.87 -22.68 31.39
N ALA A 88 -21.58 -22.37 31.32
CA ALA A 88 -20.58 -22.86 32.28
C ALA A 88 -20.75 -22.21 33.67
N ALA A 89 -21.08 -20.93 33.74
CA ALA A 89 -21.24 -20.20 35.00
C ALA A 89 -22.48 -20.66 35.79
N ASN A 90 -23.64 -20.82 35.13
CA ASN A 90 -24.88 -21.19 35.82
C ASN A 90 -25.00 -22.71 36.06
N ASN A 91 -24.90 -23.54 35.01
CA ASN A 91 -25.23 -24.96 35.13
C ASN A 91 -24.17 -25.80 35.86
N ARG A 92 -22.88 -25.46 35.71
CA ARG A 92 -21.82 -26.30 36.29
C ARG A 92 -21.67 -26.09 37.78
N VAL A 93 -21.74 -24.85 38.26
CA VAL A 93 -21.65 -24.53 39.69
C VAL A 93 -22.86 -25.09 40.44
N GLU A 94 -24.07 -24.89 39.90
CA GLU A 94 -25.30 -25.38 40.50
C GLU A 94 -25.36 -26.92 40.54
N SER A 95 -25.04 -27.60 39.43
CA SER A 95 -25.07 -29.07 39.42
C SER A 95 -24.01 -29.69 40.34
N VAL A 96 -22.83 -29.07 40.48
CA VAL A 96 -21.81 -29.52 41.43
C VAL A 96 -22.26 -29.25 42.87
N ALA A 97 -22.86 -28.10 43.15
CA ALA A 97 -23.42 -27.77 44.47
C ALA A 97 -24.53 -28.74 44.89
N ILE A 98 -25.45 -29.07 43.98
CA ILE A 98 -26.55 -30.01 44.28
C ILE A 98 -26.01 -31.44 44.40
N LYS A 99 -25.23 -31.92 43.42
CA LYS A 99 -24.84 -33.34 43.36
C LYS A 99 -23.70 -33.73 44.30
N ARG A 100 -22.70 -32.86 44.49
CA ARG A 100 -21.53 -33.18 45.34
C ARG A 100 -21.67 -32.62 46.75
N LEU A 101 -22.28 -31.46 46.90
CA LEU A 101 -22.42 -30.79 48.20
C LEU A 101 -23.81 -31.00 48.82
N GLY A 102 -24.73 -31.69 48.12
CA GLY A 102 -26.08 -31.96 48.61
C GLY A 102 -26.91 -30.69 48.85
N MET A 103 -26.50 -29.57 48.27
CA MET A 103 -27.19 -28.29 48.45
C MET A 103 -28.56 -28.34 47.80
N ARG A 104 -29.56 -27.77 48.49
CA ARG A 104 -30.94 -27.64 48.03
C ARG A 104 -31.29 -26.16 48.09
N ILE A 105 -32.01 -25.67 47.08
CA ILE A 105 -32.42 -24.28 47.00
C ILE A 105 -33.47 -24.05 48.09
N PRO A 106 -33.20 -23.19 49.10
CA PRO A 106 -34.14 -22.96 50.19
C PRO A 106 -35.36 -22.15 49.68
N GLU A 107 -36.57 -22.57 50.06
CA GLU A 107 -37.82 -21.93 49.61
C GLU A 107 -38.15 -20.62 50.35
N GLN A 108 -37.57 -20.40 51.54
CA GLN A 108 -37.75 -19.19 52.34
C GLN A 108 -36.42 -18.83 53.01
N VAL A 109 -35.95 -17.60 52.79
CA VAL A 109 -34.70 -17.10 53.37
C VAL A 109 -34.96 -16.75 54.84
N GLU A 110 -34.71 -17.71 55.74
CA GLU A 110 -34.70 -17.43 57.18
C GLU A 110 -33.33 -16.87 57.57
N VAL A 111 -33.26 -15.54 57.67
CA VAL A 111 -32.06 -14.83 58.12
C VAL A 111 -31.99 -14.95 59.65
N ILE A 112 -31.20 -15.90 60.14
CA ILE A 112 -30.85 -15.96 61.56
C ILE A 112 -29.79 -14.89 61.80
N ARG A 113 -30.21 -13.74 62.33
CA ARG A 113 -29.32 -12.68 62.82
C ARG A 113 -28.80 -13.11 64.19
N ASP A 114 -27.53 -13.49 64.27
CA ASP A 114 -26.85 -13.73 65.55
C ASP A 114 -26.49 -12.37 66.16
N GLU A 115 -27.23 -11.96 67.19
CA GLU A 115 -26.90 -10.79 68.01
C GLU A 115 -26.06 -11.28 69.20
N ARG A 116 -24.73 -11.18 69.06
CA ARG A 116 -23.78 -11.24 70.19
C ARG A 116 -22.90 -10.00 70.18
#